data_AF-A0A8S2LXC4-F1
#
_entry.id   AF-A0A8S2LXC4-F1
#
_cell.length_a   1.000
_cell.length_b   1.000
_cell.length_c   1.000
_cell.angle_alpha   90.00
_cell.angle_beta   90.00
_cell.angle_gamma   90.00
#
_symmetry.space_group_name_H-M   'P 1'
#
loop_
_entity.id
_entity.type
_entity.pdbx_description
1 polymer ?
#
loop_
_entity_poly.entity_id
_entity_poly.type
_entity_poly.pdbx_seq_one_letter_code
_entity_poly.pdbx_strand_id
1 'polypeptide(L)'
;MAASIPIYHTLTTVEDFRKTANEHFSQEISDDKQFNANDIKRFNENDDYALMIIQHGQTAKTFDEPKALRYFHDAMIWRKQNNIYDVSLDQFPATYLERHAIYYKNYDINNHRILHYVVRTFNKGELDNEMVKRFMAYNFEEHIRTYPGQRIVILFDMTDTGLRHLDYDLIKFVISALLYYFPGLL
;
A
#
# COMPACT_ATOMS: atom_id res chain seq x y z
N MET A 1 24.29 34.76 -2.27
CA MET A 1 23.96 34.34 -0.89
C MET A 1 22.83 33.35 -0.98
N ALA A 2 23.14 32.05 -0.98
CA ALA A 2 22.13 31.00 -0.94
C ALA A 2 21.65 30.89 0.52
N ALA A 3 20.38 31.17 0.76
CA ALA A 3 19.77 30.91 2.05
C ALA A 3 19.74 29.40 2.25
N SER A 4 20.58 28.90 3.15
CA SER A 4 20.52 27.54 3.66
C SER A 4 19.18 27.35 4.35
N ILE A 5 18.32 26.54 3.76
CA ILE A 5 17.07 26.05 4.38
C ILE A 5 17.48 25.34 5.68
N PRO A 6 16.90 25.68 6.84
CA PRO A 6 17.28 25.04 8.09
C PRO A 6 16.99 23.54 8.02
N ILE A 7 17.99 22.72 8.32
CA ILE A 7 17.84 21.27 8.48
C ILE A 7 17.02 21.07 9.75
N TYR A 8 15.75 20.70 9.59
CA TYR A 8 14.87 20.40 10.72
C TYR A 8 15.34 19.12 11.42
N HIS A 9 15.70 19.25 12.70
CA HIS A 9 16.27 18.22 13.56
C HIS A 9 15.30 17.11 14.03
N THR A 10 14.21 16.81 13.31
CA THR A 10 13.17 15.86 13.80
C THR A 10 12.69 14.89 12.73
N LEU A 11 13.62 14.15 12.12
CA LEU A 11 13.27 12.92 11.41
C LEU A 11 13.59 11.76 12.36
N THR A 12 12.56 11.06 12.84
CA THR A 12 12.73 9.78 13.54
C THR A 12 13.51 8.83 12.63
N THR A 13 14.51 8.17 13.20
CA THR A 13 15.26 7.13 12.46
C THR A 13 14.40 5.87 12.32
N VAL A 14 14.71 5.06 11.31
CA VAL A 14 14.06 3.75 11.15
C VAL A 14 14.22 2.89 12.40
N GLU A 15 15.40 2.93 13.02
CA GLU A 15 15.72 2.17 14.21
C GLU A 15 14.91 2.63 15.43
N ASP A 16 14.80 3.94 15.66
CA ASP A 16 13.98 4.50 16.73
C ASP A 16 12.51 4.12 16.55
N PHE A 17 11.97 4.27 15.34
CA PHE A 17 10.58 3.90 15.07
C PHE A 17 10.32 2.42 15.26
N ARG A 18 11.21 1.55 14.78
CA ARG A 18 11.11 0.10 14.99
C ARG A 18 11.10 -0.21 16.46
N LYS A 19 12.00 0.37 17.25
CA LYS A 19 12.03 0.15 18.70
C LYS A 19 10.69 0.53 19.32
N THR A 20 10.20 1.75 19.06
CA THR A 20 8.91 2.22 19.58
C THR A 20 7.76 1.29 19.16
N ALA A 21 7.67 0.92 17.88
CA ALA A 21 6.61 0.06 17.38
C ALA A 21 6.65 -1.35 17.97
N ASN A 22 7.84 -1.96 18.08
CA ASN A 22 7.99 -3.29 18.68
C ASN A 22 7.68 -3.30 20.18
N GLU A 23 8.01 -2.23 20.91
CA GLU A 23 7.63 -2.08 22.32
C GLU A 23 6.11 -1.87 22.46
N HIS A 24 5.54 -0.95 21.67
CA HIS A 24 4.12 -0.58 21.73
C HIS A 24 3.18 -1.74 21.37
N PHE A 25 3.52 -2.53 20.35
CA PHE A 25 2.71 -3.65 19.85
C PHE A 25 3.29 -5.03 20.21
N SER A 26 4.05 -5.11 21.31
CA SER A 26 4.76 -6.34 21.71
C SER A 26 3.82 -7.55 21.90
N GLN A 27 2.59 -7.32 22.34
CA GLN A 27 1.59 -8.39 22.54
C GLN A 27 1.07 -8.91 21.20
N GLU A 28 0.70 -8.01 20.28
CA GLU A 28 0.19 -8.33 18.95
C GLU A 28 1.27 -8.97 18.07
N ILE A 29 2.52 -8.54 18.20
CA ILE A 29 3.67 -9.15 17.52
C ILE A 29 3.92 -10.58 18.02
N SER A 30 3.69 -10.84 19.31
CA SER A 30 3.89 -12.17 19.91
C SER A 30 2.75 -13.15 19.57
N ASP A 31 1.60 -12.65 19.15
CA ASP A 31 0.44 -13.44 18.74
C ASP A 31 0.30 -13.44 17.22
N ASP A 32 0.75 -14.51 16.57
CA ASP A 32 0.65 -14.64 15.10
C ASP A 32 -0.80 -14.57 14.59
N LYS A 33 -1.83 -14.70 15.46
CA LYS A 33 -3.22 -14.47 15.04
C LYS A 33 -3.54 -13.01 14.76
N GLN A 34 -2.77 -12.08 15.33
CA GLN A 34 -2.97 -10.65 15.16
C GLN A 34 -2.11 -10.09 14.03
N PHE A 35 -0.80 -10.30 14.10
CA PHE A 35 0.13 -9.87 13.05
C PHE A 35 0.77 -11.08 12.37
N ASN A 36 1.01 -10.97 11.06
CA ASN A 36 1.75 -12.01 10.34
C ASN A 36 3.25 -11.90 10.70
N ALA A 37 3.84 -12.98 11.22
CA ALA A 37 5.25 -12.98 11.62
C ALA A 37 6.22 -12.55 10.51
N ASN A 38 5.94 -12.87 9.24
CA ASN A 38 6.81 -12.49 8.13
C ASN A 38 6.66 -11.02 7.74
N ASP A 39 5.48 -10.42 7.90
CA ASP A 39 5.30 -8.97 7.72
C ASP A 39 6.08 -8.20 8.81
N ILE A 40 6.05 -8.68 10.05
CA ILE A 40 6.84 -8.09 11.15
C ILE A 40 8.33 -8.26 10.92
N LYS A 41 8.77 -9.45 10.49
CA LYS A 41 10.15 -9.69 10.09
C LYS A 41 10.58 -8.73 8.97
N ARG A 42 9.75 -8.57 7.93
CA ARG A 42 10.03 -7.61 6.84
C ARG A 42 10.15 -6.18 7.35
N PHE A 43 9.26 -5.74 8.23
CA PHE A 43 9.34 -4.42 8.85
C PHE A 43 10.66 -4.21 9.60
N ASN A 44 11.12 -5.22 10.33
CA ASN A 44 12.35 -5.15 11.12
C ASN A 44 13.64 -5.28 10.30
N GLU A 45 13.59 -5.92 9.13
CA GLU A 45 14.79 -6.21 8.32
C GLU A 45 14.91 -5.35 7.05
N ASN A 46 13.83 -4.74 6.56
CA ASN A 46 13.83 -3.93 5.34
C ASN A 46 13.61 -2.45 5.66
N ASP A 47 14.67 -1.66 5.54
CA ASP A 47 14.66 -0.23 5.86
C ASP A 47 13.75 0.58 4.94
N ASP A 48 13.76 0.27 3.63
CA ASP A 48 12.90 0.96 2.66
C ASP A 48 11.42 0.73 2.97
N TYR A 49 11.03 -0.49 3.33
CA TYR A 49 9.66 -0.81 3.72
C TYR A 49 9.26 -0.10 5.02
N ALA A 50 10.14 -0.06 6.03
CA ALA A 50 9.89 0.67 7.27
C ALA A 50 9.78 2.19 7.02
N LEU A 51 10.62 2.74 6.14
CA LEU A 51 10.59 4.15 5.73
C LEU A 51 9.26 4.51 5.07
N MET A 52 8.67 3.64 4.25
CA MET A 52 7.35 3.89 3.66
C MET A 52 6.28 4.17 4.75
N ILE A 53 6.28 3.38 5.82
CA ILE A 53 5.35 3.54 6.95
C ILE A 53 5.60 4.86 7.69
N ILE A 54 6.88 5.14 7.99
CA ILE A 54 7.29 6.36 8.68
C ILE A 54 6.89 7.60 7.86
N GLN A 55 7.21 7.62 6.57
CA GLN A 55 6.90 8.73 5.66
C GLN A 55 5.40 8.97 5.51
N HIS A 56 4.56 7.93 5.59
CA HIS A 56 3.10 8.09 5.55
C HIS A 56 2.56 8.84 6.77
N GLY A 57 3.24 8.72 7.92
CA GLY A 57 2.99 9.49 9.13
C GLY A 57 3.63 10.88 9.13
N GLN A 58 4.46 11.23 8.15
CA GLN A 58 5.14 12.52 8.07
C GLN A 58 4.29 13.59 7.38
N THR A 59 4.49 14.83 7.81
CA THR A 59 4.12 16.03 7.04
C THR A 59 5.38 16.68 6.50
N ALA A 60 5.25 17.69 5.64
CA ALA A 60 6.39 18.45 5.11
C ALA A 60 7.27 19.14 6.19
N LYS A 61 6.84 19.18 7.45
CA LYS A 61 7.52 19.91 8.52
C LYS A 61 7.80 19.08 9.77
N THR A 62 7.04 18.02 10.01
CA THR A 62 7.12 17.24 11.27
C THR A 62 6.77 15.78 11.05
N PHE A 63 7.35 14.92 11.90
CA PHE A 63 6.93 13.53 12.06
C PHE A 63 5.86 13.44 13.16
N ASP A 64 4.75 12.74 12.87
CA ASP A 64 3.68 12.43 13.83
C ASP A 64 3.76 10.93 14.18
N GLU A 65 4.46 10.61 15.26
CA GLU A 65 4.70 9.23 15.69
C GLU A 65 3.41 8.47 16.04
N PRO A 66 2.45 9.01 16.83
CA PRO A 66 1.18 8.35 17.07
C PRO A 66 0.42 8.00 15.78
N LYS A 67 0.46 8.90 14.79
CA LYS A 67 -0.16 8.65 13.48
C LYS A 67 0.54 7.53 12.72
N ALA A 68 1.88 7.51 12.71
CA ALA A 68 2.66 6.44 12.09
C ALA A 68 2.43 5.07 12.76
N LEU A 69 2.38 5.03 14.09
CA LEU A 69 2.05 3.81 14.85
C LEU A 69 0.66 3.29 14.51
N ARG A 70 -0.33 4.17 14.36
CA ARG A 70 -1.68 3.77 13.91
C ARG A 70 -1.65 3.18 12.50
N TYR A 71 -0.94 3.79 11.56
CA TYR A 71 -0.82 3.24 10.20
C TYR A 71 -0.11 1.89 10.17
N PHE A 72 0.94 1.73 10.96
CA PHE A 72 1.60 0.44 11.15
C PHE A 72 0.58 -0.61 11.62
N HIS A 73 -0.12 -0.33 12.72
CA HIS A 73 -1.10 -1.23 13.30
C HIS A 73 -2.22 -1.62 12.34
N ASP A 74 -2.88 -0.63 11.72
CA ASP A 74 -4.01 -0.86 10.81
C ASP A 74 -3.58 -1.68 9.59
N ALA A 75 -2.38 -1.42 9.07
CA ALA A 75 -1.80 -2.21 7.99
C ALA A 75 -1.53 -3.66 8.43
N MET A 76 -0.87 -3.88 9.58
CA MET A 76 -0.53 -5.24 10.03
C MET A 76 -1.75 -6.11 10.31
N ILE A 77 -2.79 -5.56 10.95
CA ILE A 77 -4.07 -6.27 11.16
C ILE A 77 -4.70 -6.62 9.82
N TRP A 78 -4.87 -5.63 8.93
CA TRP A 78 -5.58 -5.85 7.67
C TRP A 78 -4.83 -6.86 6.79
N ARG A 79 -3.50 -6.77 6.75
CA ARG A 79 -2.64 -7.70 6.00
C ARG A 79 -2.78 -9.13 6.50
N LYS A 80 -2.83 -9.35 7.81
CA LYS A 80 -3.08 -10.68 8.39
C LYS A 80 -4.47 -11.20 8.01
N GLN A 81 -5.51 -10.39 8.21
CA GLN A 81 -6.90 -10.77 7.94
C GLN A 81 -7.14 -11.13 6.46
N ASN A 82 -6.43 -10.48 5.54
CA ASN A 82 -6.60 -10.67 4.09
C ASN A 82 -5.53 -11.57 3.46
N ASN A 83 -4.66 -12.17 4.30
CA ASN A 83 -3.57 -13.04 3.89
C ASN A 83 -2.70 -12.43 2.77
N ILE A 84 -2.31 -11.17 2.95
CA ILE A 84 -1.58 -10.40 1.93
C ILE A 84 -0.15 -10.90 1.77
N TYR A 85 0.50 -11.37 2.84
CA TYR A 85 1.85 -11.91 2.73
C TYR A 85 1.92 -13.11 1.77
N ASP A 86 0.92 -13.98 1.75
CA ASP A 86 0.90 -15.18 0.89
C ASP A 86 0.08 -14.98 -0.39
N VAL A 87 -0.29 -13.74 -0.74
CA VAL A 87 -1.00 -13.47 -2.01
C VAL A 87 -0.06 -13.67 -3.19
N SER A 88 -0.54 -14.37 -4.21
CA SER A 88 0.21 -14.76 -5.40
C SER A 88 -0.70 -14.80 -6.64
N LEU A 89 -0.10 -14.70 -7.82
CA LEU A 89 -0.82 -14.53 -9.09
C LEU A 89 -1.70 -15.75 -9.45
N ASP A 90 -1.28 -16.95 -9.06
CA ASP A 90 -1.96 -18.22 -9.33
C ASP A 90 -3.30 -18.37 -8.59
N GLN A 91 -3.57 -17.51 -7.60
CA GLN A 91 -4.85 -17.48 -6.88
C GLN A 91 -5.97 -16.79 -7.67
N PHE A 92 -5.64 -16.12 -8.78
CA PHE A 92 -6.59 -15.37 -9.60
C PHE A 92 -6.94 -16.11 -10.90
N PRO A 93 -8.22 -16.19 -11.29
CA PRO A 93 -8.60 -16.74 -12.58
C PRO A 93 -7.96 -15.96 -13.74
N ALA A 94 -7.60 -16.66 -14.82
CA ALA A 94 -6.98 -16.06 -16.02
C ALA A 94 -7.79 -14.86 -16.57
N THR A 95 -9.11 -14.90 -16.42
CA THR A 95 -10.02 -13.81 -16.85
C THR A 95 -9.69 -12.46 -16.22
N TYR A 96 -9.12 -12.40 -15.01
CA TYR A 96 -8.71 -11.16 -14.37
C TYR A 96 -7.45 -10.57 -15.02
N LEU A 97 -6.56 -11.43 -15.52
CA LEU A 97 -5.34 -11.04 -16.23
C LEU A 97 -5.65 -10.63 -17.67
N GLU A 98 -6.42 -11.45 -18.37
CA GLU A 98 -6.76 -11.27 -19.79
C GLU A 98 -7.57 -10.00 -20.05
N ARG A 99 -8.35 -9.52 -19.06
CA ARG A 99 -9.08 -8.25 -19.15
C ARG A 99 -8.18 -7.03 -19.25
N HIS A 100 -6.89 -7.13 -18.87
CA HIS A 100 -5.97 -5.99 -18.81
C HIS A 100 -6.57 -4.79 -18.06
N ALA A 101 -7.32 -5.08 -16.98
CA ALA A 101 -8.04 -4.07 -16.22
C ALA A 101 -7.11 -3.29 -15.27
N ILE A 102 -6.09 -3.96 -14.74
CA ILE A 102 -5.10 -3.41 -13.82
C ILE A 102 -3.72 -3.86 -14.30
N TYR A 103 -2.83 -2.92 -14.61
CA TYR A 103 -1.46 -3.25 -15.04
C TYR A 103 -0.51 -2.06 -14.89
N TYR A 104 0.77 -2.34 -14.67
CA TYR A 104 1.80 -1.31 -14.67
C TYR A 104 2.28 -1.02 -16.10
N LYS A 105 2.37 0.27 -16.46
CA LYS A 105 2.94 0.71 -17.74
C LYS A 105 3.49 2.12 -17.61
N ASN A 106 4.66 2.39 -18.20
CA ASN A 106 5.34 3.69 -18.18
C ASN A 106 5.73 4.18 -16.77
N TYR A 107 6.34 5.36 -16.75
CA TYR A 107 6.84 6.07 -15.59
C TYR A 107 6.44 7.56 -15.65
N ASP A 108 6.25 8.20 -14.51
CA ASP A 108 6.08 9.65 -14.43
C ASP A 108 7.44 10.39 -14.56
N ILE A 109 7.42 11.72 -14.48
CA ILE A 109 8.63 12.56 -14.54
C ILE A 109 9.60 12.35 -13.36
N ASN A 110 9.13 11.76 -12.27
CA ASN A 110 9.92 11.43 -11.08
C ASN A 110 10.34 9.95 -11.06
N ASN A 111 10.13 9.22 -12.17
CA ASN A 111 10.41 7.81 -12.32
C ASN A 111 9.56 6.88 -11.42
N HIS A 112 8.36 7.30 -11.01
CA HIS A 112 7.38 6.43 -10.37
C HIS A 112 6.64 5.60 -11.42
N ARG A 113 6.47 4.30 -11.17
CA ARG A 113 5.70 3.41 -12.06
C ARG A 113 4.23 3.82 -12.06
N ILE A 114 3.61 3.83 -13.23
CA ILE A 114 2.18 4.15 -13.36
C ILE A 114 1.38 2.84 -13.38
N LEU A 115 0.50 2.68 -12.39
CA LEU A 115 -0.52 1.64 -12.36
C LEU A 115 -1.77 2.14 -13.11
N HIS A 116 -2.03 1.54 -14.27
CA HIS A 116 -3.23 1.80 -15.03
C HIS A 116 -4.40 1.01 -14.45
N TYR A 117 -5.50 1.70 -14.19
CA TYR A 117 -6.78 1.14 -13.78
C TYR A 117 -7.83 1.51 -14.84
N VAL A 118 -8.17 0.55 -15.71
CA VAL A 118 -9.06 0.75 -16.86
C VAL A 118 -10.49 0.46 -16.47
N VAL A 119 -11.31 1.49 -16.28
CA VAL A 119 -12.60 1.31 -15.60
C VAL A 119 -13.65 0.64 -16.49
N ARG A 120 -13.64 0.91 -17.80
CA ARG A 120 -14.57 0.32 -18.78
C ARG A 120 -14.53 -1.22 -18.86
N THR A 121 -13.48 -1.88 -18.36
CA THR A 121 -13.36 -3.35 -18.40
C THR A 121 -14.11 -4.05 -17.26
N PHE A 122 -14.62 -3.28 -16.30
CA PHE A 122 -15.46 -3.77 -15.21
C PHE A 122 -16.93 -3.56 -15.57
N ASN A 123 -17.77 -4.57 -15.42
CA ASN A 123 -19.21 -4.36 -15.33
C ASN A 123 -19.67 -4.72 -13.92
N LYS A 124 -20.56 -3.90 -13.36
CA LYS A 124 -21.10 -4.12 -12.03
C LYS A 124 -21.76 -5.50 -11.94
N GLY A 125 -21.32 -6.30 -10.96
CA GLY A 125 -21.84 -7.64 -10.70
C GLY A 125 -21.33 -8.74 -11.65
N GLU A 126 -20.44 -8.43 -12.59
CA GLU A 126 -19.86 -9.43 -13.50
C GLU A 126 -18.70 -10.20 -12.85
N LEU A 127 -17.89 -9.51 -12.06
CA LEU A 127 -16.78 -10.10 -11.31
C LEU A 127 -17.12 -10.09 -9.82
N ASP A 128 -16.57 -11.06 -9.10
CA ASP A 128 -16.59 -11.03 -7.64
C ASP A 128 -15.77 -9.82 -7.16
N ASN A 129 -16.46 -8.88 -6.53
CA ASN A 129 -15.88 -7.64 -6.02
C ASN A 129 -14.76 -7.91 -5.01
N GLU A 130 -14.88 -8.93 -4.17
CA GLU A 130 -13.82 -9.27 -3.21
C GLU A 130 -12.58 -9.80 -3.92
N MET A 131 -12.77 -10.59 -4.98
CA MET A 131 -11.66 -11.03 -5.84
C MET A 131 -10.99 -9.85 -6.56
N VAL A 132 -11.76 -8.86 -7.03
CA VAL A 132 -11.19 -7.64 -7.66
C VAL A 132 -10.36 -6.84 -6.65
N LYS A 133 -10.88 -6.63 -5.43
CA LYS A 133 -10.14 -5.94 -4.35
C LYS A 133 -8.85 -6.68 -4.01
N ARG A 134 -8.90 -8.01 -3.91
CA ARG A 134 -7.74 -8.86 -3.64
C ARG A 134 -6.72 -8.82 -4.79
N PHE A 135 -7.19 -8.78 -6.04
CA PHE A 135 -6.32 -8.64 -7.22
C PHE A 135 -5.62 -7.27 -7.26
N MET A 136 -6.32 -6.20 -6.88
CA MET A 136 -5.70 -4.89 -6.73
C MET A 136 -4.66 -4.86 -5.60
N ALA A 137 -4.98 -5.44 -4.44
CA ALA A 137 -4.04 -5.58 -3.33
C ALA A 137 -2.80 -6.39 -3.70
N TYR A 138 -2.96 -7.45 -4.51
CA TYR A 138 -1.84 -8.21 -5.08
C TYR A 138 -0.94 -7.31 -5.92
N ASN A 139 -1.49 -6.48 -6.81
CA ASN A 139 -0.67 -5.59 -7.65
C ASN A 139 0.13 -4.59 -6.80
N PHE A 140 -0.47 -4.03 -5.75
CA PHE A 140 0.24 -3.16 -4.80
C PHE A 140 1.36 -3.89 -4.06
N GLU A 141 1.04 -5.06 -3.50
CA GLU A 141 2.00 -5.88 -2.77
C GLU A 141 3.17 -6.33 -3.65
N GLU A 142 2.90 -6.75 -4.88
CA GLU A 142 3.92 -7.17 -5.84
C GLU A 142 4.87 -6.03 -6.18
N HIS A 143 4.34 -4.80 -6.35
CA HIS A 143 5.18 -3.63 -6.56
C HIS A 143 6.07 -3.33 -5.35
N ILE A 144 5.51 -3.36 -4.13
CA ILE A 144 6.28 -3.11 -2.89
C ILE A 144 7.37 -4.17 -2.69
N ARG A 145 7.10 -5.44 -3.01
CA ARG A 145 8.10 -6.51 -2.92
C ARG A 145 9.23 -6.31 -3.91
N THR A 146 8.90 -5.90 -5.14
CA THR A 146 9.89 -5.76 -6.22
C THR A 146 10.69 -4.47 -6.10
N TYR A 147 10.06 -3.39 -5.62
CA TYR A 147 10.60 -2.04 -5.57
C TYR A 147 10.29 -1.38 -4.22
N PRO A 148 10.82 -1.91 -3.10
CA PRO A 148 10.55 -1.34 -1.78
C PRO A 148 11.00 0.13 -1.73
N GLY A 149 10.23 0.98 -1.06
CA GLY A 149 10.49 2.42 -0.97
C GLY A 149 10.07 3.23 -2.21
N GLN A 150 9.72 2.59 -3.33
CA GLN A 150 9.28 3.31 -4.53
C GLN A 150 7.77 3.50 -4.57
N ARG A 151 7.36 4.76 -4.72
CA ARG A 151 5.96 5.14 -4.91
C ARG A 151 5.47 4.78 -6.31
N ILE A 152 4.14 4.72 -6.44
CA ILE A 152 3.45 4.57 -7.72
C ILE A 152 2.57 5.77 -8.00
N VAL A 153 2.16 5.91 -9.25
CA VAL A 153 1.06 6.78 -9.66
C VAL A 153 -0.09 5.89 -10.12
N ILE A 154 -1.30 6.13 -9.64
CA ILE A 154 -2.49 5.43 -10.15
C ILE A 154 -3.17 6.30 -11.20
N LEU A 155 -3.29 5.76 -12.42
CA LEU A 155 -4.04 6.38 -13.51
C LEU A 155 -5.38 5.66 -13.68
N PHE A 156 -6.47 6.36 -13.38
CA PHE A 156 -7.82 5.91 -13.70
C PHE A 156 -8.14 6.25 -15.16
N ASP A 157 -8.12 5.25 -16.05
CA ASP A 157 -8.58 5.40 -17.44
C ASP A 157 -10.10 5.28 -17.47
N MET A 158 -10.74 6.45 -17.55
CA MET A 158 -12.19 6.62 -17.57
C MET A 158 -12.76 6.69 -19.00
N THR A 159 -11.95 6.46 -20.03
CA THR A 159 -12.41 6.46 -21.43
C THR A 159 -13.52 5.42 -21.59
N ASP A 160 -14.63 5.81 -22.23
CA ASP A 160 -15.84 5.01 -22.46
C ASP A 160 -16.49 4.42 -21.19
N THR A 161 -16.22 5.02 -20.03
CA THR A 161 -16.78 4.57 -18.77
C THR A 161 -18.14 5.20 -18.51
N GLY A 162 -19.21 4.39 -18.64
CA GLY A 162 -20.54 4.69 -18.11
C GLY A 162 -20.78 4.18 -16.68
N LEU A 163 -21.92 4.55 -16.08
CA LEU A 163 -22.31 4.19 -14.71
C LEU A 163 -22.31 2.67 -14.43
N ARG A 164 -22.59 1.84 -15.44
CA ARG A 164 -22.60 0.37 -15.31
C ARG A 164 -21.24 -0.22 -14.94
N HIS A 165 -20.15 0.52 -15.17
CA HIS A 165 -18.80 0.07 -14.90
C HIS A 165 -18.27 0.54 -13.54
N LEU A 166 -18.96 1.51 -12.91
CA LEU A 166 -18.54 2.07 -11.64
C LEU A 166 -19.06 1.24 -10.46
N ASP A 167 -18.14 0.77 -9.63
CA ASP A 167 -18.44 0.14 -8.36
C ASP A 167 -17.92 1.03 -7.21
N TYR A 168 -18.84 1.54 -6.41
CA TYR A 168 -18.53 2.46 -5.32
C TYR A 168 -17.77 1.79 -4.17
N ASP A 169 -18.04 0.51 -3.91
CA ASP A 169 -17.36 -0.23 -2.85
C ASP A 169 -15.92 -0.55 -3.25
N LEU A 170 -15.66 -0.73 -4.54
CA LEU A 170 -14.31 -0.84 -5.06
C LEU A 170 -13.53 0.48 -4.95
N ILE A 171 -14.13 1.62 -5.30
CA ILE A 171 -13.48 2.93 -5.15
C ILE A 171 -13.17 3.23 -3.68
N LYS A 172 -14.11 2.96 -2.77
CA LYS A 172 -13.88 3.06 -1.32
C LYS A 172 -12.71 2.19 -0.89
N PHE A 173 -12.66 0.94 -1.37
CA PHE A 173 -11.56 0.05 -1.07
C PHE A 173 -10.22 0.63 -1.54
N VAL A 174 -10.14 1.17 -2.77
CA VAL A 174 -8.88 1.77 -3.26
C VAL A 174 -8.42 2.90 -2.34
N ILE A 175 -9.33 3.79 -1.94
CA ILE A 175 -9.01 4.89 -1.03
C ILE A 175 -8.52 4.34 0.32
N SER A 176 -9.25 3.40 0.91
CA SER A 176 -8.87 2.79 2.19
C SER A 176 -7.53 2.05 2.10
N ALA A 177 -7.28 1.34 1.01
CA ALA A 177 -6.03 0.63 0.77
C ALA A 177 -4.83 1.57 0.80
N LEU A 178 -4.91 2.70 0.11
CA LEU A 178 -3.82 3.68 0.03
C LEU A 178 -3.67 4.52 1.30
N LEU A 179 -4.77 4.75 2.02
CA LEU A 179 -4.73 5.52 3.27
C LEU A 179 -4.24 4.69 4.46
N TYR A 180 -4.59 3.41 4.55
CA TYR A 180 -4.44 2.62 5.78
C TYR A 180 -3.68 1.31 5.61
N TYR A 181 -3.76 0.64 4.46
CA TYR A 181 -3.29 -0.74 4.31
C TYR A 181 -1.94 -0.87 3.60
N PHE A 182 -1.63 0.08 2.72
CA PHE A 182 -0.39 0.18 1.96
C PHE A 182 0.25 1.57 2.19
N PRO A 183 0.68 1.88 3.42
CA PRO A 183 1.23 3.19 3.76
C PRO A 183 2.46 3.51 2.92
N GLY A 184 2.57 4.76 2.47
CA GLY A 184 3.71 5.25 1.69
C GLY A 184 3.79 4.77 0.24
N LEU A 185 2.75 4.08 -0.26
CA LEU A 185 2.70 3.61 -1.65
C LEU A 185 2.47 4.74 -2.68
N LEU A 186 1.81 5.83 -2.27
CA LEU A 186 1.62 7.05 -3.08
C LEU A 186 2.54 8.20 -2.62
#